data_AF-A0A2V8UI11-F1
#
_entry.id   AF-A0A2V8UI11-F1
#
_cell.length_a   1.000
_cell.length_b   1.000
_cell.length_c   1.000
_cell.angle_alpha   90.00
_cell.angle_beta   90.00
_cell.angle_gamma   90.00
#
_symmetry.space_group_name_H-M   'P 1'
#
loop_
_entity.id
_entity.type
_entity.pdbx_description
1 polymer ?
#
loop_
_entity_poly.entity_id
_entity_poly.type
_entity_poly.pdbx_seq_one_letter_code
_entity_poly.pdbx_strand_id
1 'polypeptide(L)' 'MAQRILLTSKEILQVQQGSLYPALHRLQRRGLLKSEWKESGNGPMAKDYSLTAAGRKCLQEEVADWQRYAGAVALVLES' A
#
# COMPACT_ATOMS: atom_id res chain seq x y z
N MET A 1 0.46 10.56 -0.89
CA MET A 1 1.00 9.16 -0.84
C MET A 1 0.26 8.17 -1.75
N ALA A 2 -1.05 8.29 -1.98
CA ALA A 2 -1.78 7.48 -2.97
C ALA A 2 -1.22 7.58 -4.41
N GLN A 3 -0.77 8.77 -4.80
CA GLN A 3 -0.06 9.00 -6.08
C GLN A 3 1.27 8.23 -6.19
N ARG A 4 1.95 7.94 -5.07
CA ARG A 4 3.28 7.28 -5.09
C ARG A 4 3.19 5.78 -5.35
N ILE A 5 2.13 5.12 -4.91
CA ILE A 5 1.88 3.69 -5.19
C ILE A 5 1.61 3.49 -6.69
N LEU A 6 0.80 4.38 -7.30
CA LEU A 6 0.54 4.36 -8.74
C LEU A 6 1.82 4.64 -9.55
N LEU A 7 2.60 5.66 -9.16
CA LEU A 7 3.83 6.05 -9.86
C LEU A 7 4.98 5.04 -9.74
N THR A 8 5.03 4.23 -8.66
CA THR A 8 6.13 3.26 -8.46
C THR A 8 5.84 1.89 -9.08
N SER A 9 4.57 1.60 -9.41
CA SER A 9 4.15 0.30 -9.95
C SER A 9 4.33 0.13 -11.45
N LYS A 10 4.87 1.13 -12.16
CA LYS A 10 4.97 1.15 -13.64
C LYS A 10 3.67 0.72 -14.32
N GLU A 11 2.52 1.16 -13.80
CA GLU A 11 1.17 0.86 -14.32
C GLU A 11 0.71 -0.61 -14.26
N ILE A 12 1.51 -1.51 -13.68
CA ILE A 12 1.16 -2.94 -13.54
C ILE A 12 0.03 -3.13 -12.52
N LEU A 13 0.05 -2.34 -11.45
CA LEU A 13 -1.04 -2.28 -10.48
C LEU A 13 -2.00 -1.17 -10.91
N GLN A 14 -2.96 -1.53 -11.78
CA GLN A 14 -4.12 -0.68 -12.03
C GLN A 14 -5.05 -0.72 -10.81
N VAL A 15 -4.71 0.10 -9.82
CA VAL A 15 -5.53 0.24 -8.63
C VAL A 15 -6.77 1.05 -9.01
N GLN A 16 -7.88 0.37 -9.25
CA GLN A 16 -9.16 1.03 -9.48
C GLN A 16 -9.52 1.90 -8.27
N GLN A 17 -9.94 3.15 -8.50
CA GLN A 17 -10.26 4.08 -7.41
C GLN A 17 -11.31 3.51 -6.43
N GLY A 18 -12.24 2.67 -6.93
CA GLY A 18 -13.26 2.00 -6.12
C GLY A 18 -12.72 0.94 -5.14
N SER A 19 -11.54 0.35 -5.37
CA SER A 19 -10.93 -0.65 -4.48
C SER A 19 -9.84 -0.07 -3.57
N LEU A 20 -9.25 1.07 -3.95
CA LEU A 20 -8.21 1.76 -3.18
C LEU A 20 -8.72 2.23 -1.82
N TYR A 21 -9.81 3.01 -1.80
CA TYR A 21 -10.31 3.59 -0.56
C TYR A 21 -10.76 2.51 0.45
N PRO A 22 -11.51 1.47 0.06
CA PRO A 22 -11.81 0.36 0.96
C PRO A 22 -10.55 -0.32 1.51
N ALA A 23 -9.50 -0.51 0.70
CA ALA A 23 -8.25 -1.09 1.15
C ALA A 23 -7.52 -0.19 2.16
N LEU A 24 -7.40 1.11 1.88
CA LEU A 24 -6.80 2.09 2.81
C LEU A 24 -7.57 2.16 4.13
N HIS A 25 -8.90 2.13 4.09
CA HIS A 25 -9.74 2.08 5.28
C HIS A 25 -9.54 0.78 6.08
N ARG A 26 -9.37 -0.38 5.44
CA ARG A 26 -9.04 -1.63 6.14
C ARG A 26 -7.68 -1.55 6.83
N LEU A 27 -6.66 -1.02 6.15
CA LEU A 27 -5.32 -0.85 6.72
C LEU A 27 -5.32 0.15 7.88
N GLN A 28 -6.09 1.23 7.79
CA GLN A 28 -6.28 2.18 8.88
C GLN A 28 -6.99 1.55 10.09
N ARG A 29 -8.07 0.78 9.87
CA ARG A 29 -8.76 0.03 10.94
C ARG A 29 -7.87 -0.97 11.66
N ARG A 30 -6.90 -1.56 10.94
CA ARG A 30 -5.87 -2.44 11.51
C ARG A 30 -4.74 -1.69 12.23
N GLY A 31 -4.77 -0.35 12.28
CA GLY A 31 -3.73 0.48 12.90
C GLY A 31 -2.42 0.54 12.10
N LEU A 32 -2.42 0.06 10.85
CA LEU A 32 -1.22 0.01 9.99
C LEU A 32 -0.99 1.33 9.26
N LEU A 33 -2.04 2.12 9.07
CA LEU A 33 -1.97 3.47 8.49
C LEU A 33 -2.52 4.51 9.46
N LYS A 34 -1.87 5.67 9.49
CA LYS A 34 -2.44 6.91 10.03
C LYS A 34 -2.87 7.82 8.89
N SER A 35 -3.88 8.65 9.14
CA SER A 35 -4.38 9.61 8.16
C SER A 35 -4.47 11.00 8.75
N GLU A 36 -4.01 12.00 8.02
CA GLU A 36 -4.08 13.41 8.41
C GLU A 36 -4.76 14.19 7.28
N TRP A 37 -5.65 15.10 7.66
CA TRP A 37 -6.24 16.02 6.71
C TRP A 37 -5.28 17.16 6.47
N LYS A 38 -4.94 17.40 5.22
CA LYS A 38 -4.08 18.51 4.83
C LYS A 38 -4.95 19.61 4.23
N GLU A 39 -4.82 20.81 4.78
CA GLU A 39 -5.44 22.00 4.18
C GLU A 39 -4.89 22.19 2.77
N SER A 40 -5.80 22.21 1.82
CA SER A 40 -5.48 22.50 0.43
C SER A 40 -5.79 23.97 0.23
N GLY A 41 -4.76 24.79 0.06
CA GLY A 41 -4.86 26.26 0.12
C GLY A 41 -5.87 26.90 -0.83
N ASN A 42 -6.38 26.18 -1.84
CA ASN A 42 -7.45 26.63 -2.74
C ASN A 42 -8.31 25.47 -3.31
N GLY A 43 -8.35 24.32 -2.65
CA GLY A 43 -9.01 23.11 -3.20
C GLY A 43 -9.64 22.20 -2.15
N PRO A 44 -10.29 21.10 -2.56
CA PRO A 44 -10.87 20.14 -1.62
C PRO A 44 -9.79 19.56 -0.70
N MET A 45 -10.14 19.36 0.58
CA MET A 45 -9.23 18.80 1.59
C MET A 45 -8.69 17.45 1.11
N ALA A 46 -7.38 17.29 1.15
CA ALA A 46 -6.73 16.03 0.82
C ALA A 46 -6.46 15.23 2.10
N LYS A 47 -6.82 13.95 2.10
CA LYS A 47 -6.49 13.04 3.20
C LYS A 47 -5.17 12.33 2.88
N ASP A 48 -4.11 12.71 3.59
CA ASP A 48 -2.80 12.08 3.45
C ASP A 48 -2.68 10.87 4.38
N TYR A 49 -2.24 9.74 3.81
CA TYR A 49 -2.04 8.49 4.55
C TYR A 49 -0.55 8.19 4.70
N SER A 50 -0.14 7.72 5.87
CA SER A 50 1.23 7.29 6.12
C SER A 50 1.28 6.04 7.00
N LEU A 51 2.34 5.24 6.85
CA LEU A 51 2.54 4.02 7.64
C LEU A 51 2.83 4.36 9.10
N THR A 52 2.17 3.64 10.00
CA THR A 52 2.55 3.63 11.43
C THR A 52 3.80 2.77 11.64
N ALA A 53 4.34 2.76 12.87
CA ALA A 53 5.43 1.83 13.21
C ALA A 53 4.99 0.36 13.03
N ALA A 54 3.79 0.01 13.49
CA ALA A 54 3.19 -1.31 13.28
C ALA A 54 2.99 -1.61 11.78
N GLY A 55 2.54 -0.62 11.01
CA GLY A 55 2.39 -0.73 9.56
C GLY A 55 3.70 -1.05 8.85
N ARG A 56 4.81 -0.40 9.25
CA ARG A 56 6.14 -0.69 8.68
C ARG A 56 6.61 -2.11 9.00
N LYS A 57 6.42 -2.57 10.24
CA LYS A 57 6.80 -3.93 10.65
C LYS A 57 6.01 -4.99 9.86
N CYS A 58 4.68 -4.84 9.82
CA CYS A 58 3.81 -5.73 9.06
C CYS A 58 4.16 -5.75 7.57
N LEU A 59 4.49 -4.60 6.97
CA LEU A 59 4.93 -4.54 5.58
C LEU A 59 6.23 -5.31 5.34
N GLN A 60 7.20 -5.23 6.25
CA GLN A 60 8.46 -5.97 6.12
C GLN A 60 8.24 -7.48 6.17
N GLU A 61 7.39 -7.95 7.09
CA GLU A 61 7.02 -9.36 7.22
C GLU A 61 6.33 -9.87 5.95
N GLU A 62 5.30 -9.15 5.47
CA GLU A 62 4.55 -9.53 4.27
C GLU A 62 5.44 -9.57 3.01
N VAL A 63 6.38 -8.63 2.88
CA VAL A 63 7.33 -8.61 1.76
C VAL A 63 8.29 -9.80 1.82
N ALA A 64 8.78 -10.15 3.01
CA ALA A 64 9.66 -11.31 3.18
C ALA A 64 8.94 -12.62 2.83
N ASP A 65 7.69 -12.76 3.27
CA ASP A 65 6.85 -13.93 2.96
C ASP A 65 6.55 -14.02 1.48
N TRP A 66 6.21 -12.89 0.83
CA TRP A 66 6.00 -12.83 -0.61
C TRP A 66 7.26 -13.24 -1.40
N GLN A 67 8.43 -12.72 -1.03
CA GLN A 67 9.70 -13.06 -1.69
C GLN A 67 9.99 -14.55 -1.56
N ARG A 68 9.76 -15.14 -0.39
CA ARG A 68 9.93 -16.58 -0.16
C ARG A 68 9.00 -17.40 -1.05
N TYR A 69 7.73 -17.02 -1.13
CA TYR A 69 6.74 -17.72 -1.94
C TYR A 69 7.05 -17.61 -3.44
N ALA A 70 7.33 -16.39 -3.92
CA ALA A 70 7.69 -16.15 -5.31
C ALA A 70 8.96 -16.91 -5.71
N GLY A 71 9.96 -16.97 -4.83
CA GLY A 71 11.17 -17.79 -5.04
C GLY A 71 10.87 -19.28 -5.15
N ALA A 72 9.99 -19.82 -4.31
CA ALA A 72 9.56 -21.22 -4.41
C ALA A 72 8.84 -21.51 -5.73
N VAL A 73 7.95 -20.61 -6.17
CA VAL A 73 7.28 -20.75 -7.48
C VAL A 73 8.29 -20.68 -8.63
N ALA A 74 9.27 -19.78 -8.58
CA ALA A 74 10.32 -19.68 -9.59
C ALA A 74 11.11 -20.99 -9.72
N LEU A 75 11.50 -21.61 -8.60
CA LEU A 75 12.20 -22.91 -8.60
C LEU A 75 11.38 -24.03 -9.25
N VAL A 76 10.06 -24.04 -9.08
CA VAL A 76 9.16 -25.02 -9.72
C VAL A 76 9.02 -24.76 -11.23
N LEU A 77 9.10 -23.51 -11.67
CA LEU A 77 9.01 -23.17 -13.09
C LEU A 77 10.30 -23.42 -13.86
N GLU A 78 11.45 -23.46 -13.16
CA GLU A 78 12.78 -23.72 -13.72
C GLU A 78 13.19 -25.21 -13.68
N SER A 79 12.36 -26.08 -13.11
CA SER A 79 12.57 -27.53 -13.03
C SER A 79 12.12 -28.31 -14.25
#